data_AF-E9CP07-F1
#
_entry.id   AF-E9CP07-F1
#
_cell.length_a   1.000
_cell.length_b   1.000
_cell.length_c   1.000
_cell.angle_alpha   90.00
_cell.angle_beta   90.00
_cell.angle_gamma   90.00
#
_symmetry.space_group_name_H-M   'P 1'
#
loop_
_entity.id
_entity.type
_entity.pdbx_description
1 polymer ?
#
loop_
_entity_poly.entity_id
_entity_poly.type
_entity_poly.pdbx_seq_one_letter_code
_entity_poly.pdbx_strand_id
1 'polypeptide(L)'
;MRSQPDDSPVHISQEACNFARTAYRALFVEVNLTPKPGLVDRHNTGAHHDMELSHFYRSARAIGVWLPRFIKRGYEDAALPATQQLARLRPLGMACENHMFRATGGINTHKGSIFSLGLLCAAFGRLQRQQRALNAEALCAETAAMCQGLVERELRHTKGWQTVAQRLFAAHKLSGARGAAESGFRLVVGGALPLYRQRLMAGYD
;
A
#
# COMPACT_ATOMS: atom_id res chain seq x y z
N MET A 1 29.53 6.78 3.23
CA MET A 1 28.70 7.61 4.11
C MET A 1 27.26 7.13 4.04
N ARG A 2 26.77 6.45 5.08
CA ARG A 2 25.34 6.11 5.20
C ARG A 2 24.64 7.35 5.71
N SER A 3 23.90 8.05 4.85
CA SER A 3 23.01 9.12 5.29
C SER A 3 21.96 8.51 6.23
N GLN A 4 22.05 8.85 7.51
CA GLN A 4 20.91 8.68 8.39
C GLN A 4 19.79 9.63 7.90
N PRO A 5 18.53 9.20 7.97
CA PRO A 5 17.42 10.06 7.57
C PRO A 5 17.35 11.28 8.49
N ASP A 6 17.07 12.43 7.90
CA ASP A 6 16.79 13.69 8.58
C ASP A 6 15.61 13.50 9.55
N ASP A 7 15.89 13.65 10.85
CA ASP A 7 14.96 13.54 11.98
C ASP A 7 14.30 14.89 12.34
N SER A 8 14.43 15.91 11.47
CA SER A 8 13.75 17.19 11.66
C SER A 8 12.24 16.99 11.81
N PRO A 9 11.59 17.61 12.83
CA PRO A 9 10.16 17.47 13.06
C PRO A 9 9.41 18.02 11.86
N VAL A 10 8.89 17.10 11.05
CA VAL A 10 8.06 17.41 9.91
C VAL A 10 6.77 17.98 10.47
N HIS A 11 6.44 19.23 10.14
CA HIS A 11 5.16 19.82 10.51
C HIS A 11 4.05 19.19 9.65
N ILE A 12 3.65 17.98 10.01
CA ILE A 12 2.60 17.21 9.35
C ILE A 12 1.26 17.72 9.88
N SER A 13 0.32 18.02 8.98
CA SER A 13 -1.03 18.44 9.36
C SER A 13 -1.74 17.38 10.20
N GLN A 14 -2.70 17.79 11.03
CA GLN A 14 -3.46 16.85 11.86
C GLN A 14 -4.20 15.80 11.01
N GLU A 15 -4.70 16.20 9.84
CA GLU A 15 -5.34 15.33 8.86
C GLU A 15 -4.37 14.28 8.33
N ALA A 16 -3.14 14.66 8.01
CA ALA A 16 -2.12 13.73 7.54
C ALA A 16 -1.69 12.74 8.65
N CYS A 17 -1.57 13.21 9.90
CA CYS A 17 -1.37 12.32 11.05
C CYS A 17 -2.52 11.32 11.21
N ASN A 18 -3.77 11.76 11.06
CA ASN A 18 -4.95 10.90 11.16
C ASN A 18 -5.02 9.89 10.01
N PHE A 19 -4.69 10.30 8.79
CA PHE A 19 -4.65 9.40 7.63
C PHE A 19 -3.58 8.32 7.81
N ALA A 20 -2.37 8.67 8.24
CA ALA A 20 -1.31 7.71 8.53
C ALA A 20 -1.70 6.72 9.64
N ARG A 21 -2.34 7.19 10.71
CA ARG A 21 -2.88 6.32 11.78
C ARG A 21 -3.96 5.38 11.26
N THR A 22 -4.81 5.85 10.36
CA THR A 22 -5.86 5.02 9.75
C THR A 22 -5.25 3.93 8.85
N ALA A 23 -4.28 4.28 8.01
CA ALA A 23 -3.52 3.31 7.22
C ALA A 23 -2.76 2.31 8.10
N TYR A 24 -2.21 2.75 9.24
CA TYR A 24 -1.59 1.86 10.22
C TYR A 24 -2.60 0.88 10.83
N ARG A 25 -3.77 1.37 11.24
CA ARG A 25 -4.88 0.53 11.76
C ARG A 25 -5.36 -0.47 10.71
N ALA A 26 -5.41 -0.09 9.44
CA ALA A 26 -5.82 -0.99 8.36
C ALA A 26 -4.94 -2.24 8.27
N LEU A 27 -3.63 -2.15 8.55
CA LEU A 27 -2.73 -3.31 8.62
C LEU A 27 -3.13 -4.28 9.74
N PHE A 28 -3.57 -3.77 10.90
CA PHE A 28 -4.05 -4.63 11.99
C PHE A 28 -5.43 -5.20 11.69
N VAL A 29 -6.34 -4.40 11.13
CA VAL A 29 -7.67 -4.89 10.75
C VAL A 29 -7.55 -6.02 9.74
N GLU A 30 -6.67 -5.86 8.73
CA GLU A 30 -6.45 -6.88 7.69
C GLU A 30 -6.00 -8.22 8.27
N VAL A 31 -5.03 -8.23 9.19
CA VAL A 31 -4.54 -9.50 9.74
C VAL A 31 -5.49 -10.11 10.78
N ASN A 32 -6.25 -9.28 11.49
CA ASN A 32 -7.20 -9.75 12.50
C ASN A 32 -8.57 -10.14 11.93
N LEU A 33 -8.84 -9.81 10.67
CA LEU A 33 -10.03 -10.28 9.97
C LEU A 33 -9.97 -11.81 9.89
N THR A 34 -11.04 -12.48 10.28
CA THR A 34 -11.09 -13.95 10.38
C THR A 34 -12.53 -14.40 10.09
N PRO A 35 -12.75 -15.42 9.23
CA PRO A 35 -11.74 -16.25 8.56
C PRO A 35 -11.14 -15.60 7.31
N LYS A 36 -9.89 -15.94 6.96
CA LYS A 36 -9.25 -15.58 5.69
C LYS A 36 -8.75 -16.83 4.95
N PRO A 37 -9.61 -17.46 4.12
CA PRO A 37 -9.26 -18.71 3.43
C PRO A 37 -7.92 -18.63 2.68
N GLY A 38 -7.00 -19.53 3.02
CA GLY A 38 -5.67 -19.64 2.41
C GLY A 38 -4.63 -18.62 2.90
N LEU A 39 -5.01 -17.62 3.69
CA LEU A 39 -4.12 -16.61 4.26
C LEU A 39 -3.94 -16.82 5.77
N VAL A 40 -2.95 -16.14 6.35
CA VAL A 40 -2.79 -16.06 7.81
C VAL A 40 -3.90 -15.20 8.42
N ASP A 41 -4.51 -15.70 9.49
CA ASP A 41 -5.51 -15.02 10.31
C ASP A 41 -5.37 -15.36 11.80
N ARG A 42 -6.39 -15.08 12.62
CA ARG A 42 -6.36 -15.35 14.07
C ARG A 42 -6.52 -16.83 14.42
N HIS A 43 -7.06 -17.63 13.51
CA HIS A 43 -7.34 -19.05 13.74
C HIS A 43 -6.20 -19.95 13.24
N ASN A 44 -5.53 -19.60 12.14
CA ASN A 44 -4.49 -20.44 11.53
C ASN A 44 -3.54 -19.67 10.59
N THR A 45 -2.55 -20.38 10.05
CA THR A 45 -1.57 -19.84 9.09
C THR A 45 -2.00 -20.03 7.63
N GLY A 46 -3.21 -20.51 7.35
CA GLY A 46 -3.71 -20.78 6.01
C GLY A 46 -2.84 -21.79 5.27
N ALA A 47 -2.48 -21.47 4.02
CA ALA A 47 -1.58 -22.28 3.21
C ALA A 47 -0.09 -22.02 3.50
N HIS A 48 0.23 -21.19 4.51
CA HIS A 48 1.59 -20.81 4.82
C HIS A 48 2.21 -21.68 5.90
N HIS A 49 3.48 -22.03 5.70
CA HIS A 49 4.33 -22.73 6.66
C HIS A 49 5.48 -21.85 7.17
N ASP A 50 5.69 -20.69 6.56
CA ASP A 50 6.80 -19.78 6.80
C ASP A 50 6.41 -18.53 7.60
N MET A 51 5.13 -18.37 7.94
CA MET A 51 4.62 -17.18 8.61
C MET A 51 3.42 -17.48 9.50
N GLU A 52 3.23 -16.61 10.51
CA GLU A 52 2.17 -16.68 11.51
C GLU A 52 1.77 -15.26 11.93
N LEU A 53 0.67 -15.14 12.67
CA LEU A 53 0.08 -13.86 13.10
C LEU A 53 1.10 -12.89 13.74
N SER A 54 2.03 -13.42 14.54
CA SER A 54 3.07 -12.62 15.21
C SER A 54 3.99 -11.86 14.23
N HIS A 55 4.25 -12.42 13.03
CA HIS A 55 5.06 -11.79 11.99
C HIS A 55 4.34 -10.57 11.42
N PHE A 56 3.02 -10.63 11.27
CA PHE A 56 2.21 -9.53 10.76
C PHE A 56 2.11 -8.37 11.74
N TYR A 57 2.05 -8.63 13.05
CA TYR A 57 2.12 -7.56 14.05
C TYR A 57 3.48 -6.84 14.07
N ARG A 58 4.59 -7.60 13.99
CA ARG A 58 5.94 -7.03 13.85
C ARG A 58 6.08 -6.20 12.57
N SER A 59 5.57 -6.74 11.47
CA SER A 59 5.49 -6.07 10.16
C SER A 59 4.71 -4.76 10.23
N ALA A 60 3.49 -4.78 10.79
CA ALA A 60 2.65 -3.59 10.89
C ALA A 60 3.36 -2.47 11.68
N ARG A 61 3.96 -2.80 12.83
CA ARG A 61 4.76 -1.84 13.63
C ARG A 61 5.92 -1.25 12.83
N ALA A 62 6.68 -2.08 12.11
CA ALA A 62 7.80 -1.63 11.29
C ALA A 62 7.37 -0.73 10.12
N ILE A 63 6.21 -0.99 9.52
CA ILE A 63 5.64 -0.21 8.42
C ILE A 63 5.03 1.11 8.92
N GLY A 64 4.38 1.10 10.08
CA GLY A 64 3.64 2.25 10.62
C GLY A 64 4.47 3.54 10.69
N VAL A 65 5.75 3.44 11.03
CA VAL A 65 6.65 4.61 11.10
C VAL A 65 6.95 5.23 9.72
N TRP A 66 6.72 4.50 8.62
CA TRP A 66 6.97 4.97 7.26
C TRP A 66 5.75 5.64 6.63
N LEU A 67 4.53 5.34 7.06
CA LEU A 67 3.30 5.87 6.46
C LEU A 67 3.28 7.41 6.37
N PRO A 68 3.64 8.17 7.42
CA PRO A 68 3.71 9.63 7.32
C PRO A 68 4.75 10.13 6.29
N ARG A 69 5.81 9.36 6.04
CA ARG A 69 6.86 9.73 5.07
C ARG A 69 6.34 9.63 3.63
N PHE A 70 5.47 8.67 3.32
CA PHE A 70 4.79 8.61 2.02
C PHE A 70 3.89 9.82 1.80
N ILE A 71 3.14 10.23 2.83
CA ILE A 71 2.30 11.42 2.79
C ILE A 71 3.15 12.68 2.54
N LYS A 72 4.19 12.88 3.35
CA LYS A 72 5.13 14.00 3.18
C LYS A 72 5.68 14.05 1.76
N ARG A 73 6.13 12.91 1.23
CA ARG A 73 6.70 12.86 -0.12
C ARG A 73 5.69 13.24 -1.19
N GLY A 74 4.44 12.76 -1.10
CA GLY A 74 3.38 13.16 -2.02
C GLY A 74 3.05 14.66 -1.94
N TYR A 75 3.08 15.23 -0.74
CA TYR A 75 2.88 16.66 -0.50
C TYR A 75 4.00 17.51 -1.12
N GLU A 76 5.26 17.12 -0.92
CA GLU A 76 6.45 17.82 -1.45
C GLU A 76 6.52 17.74 -2.99
N ASP A 77 6.27 16.56 -3.55
CA ASP A 77 6.35 16.33 -4.99
C ASP A 77 5.03 16.74 -5.71
N ALA A 78 4.10 17.45 -5.05
CA ALA A 78 2.76 17.75 -5.57
C ALA A 78 2.72 18.58 -6.86
N ALA A 79 3.78 19.33 -7.15
CA ALA A 79 3.92 20.11 -8.38
C ALA A 79 4.42 19.28 -9.58
N LEU A 80 5.04 18.12 -9.33
CA LEU A 80 5.52 17.24 -10.41
C LEU A 80 4.33 16.57 -11.13
N PRO A 81 4.49 16.10 -12.38
CA PRO A 81 3.48 15.26 -13.02
C PRO A 81 3.18 13.98 -12.21
N ALA A 82 1.92 13.54 -12.20
CA ALA A 82 1.51 12.33 -11.46
C ALA A 82 2.33 11.10 -11.90
N THR A 83 2.58 10.96 -13.20
CA THR A 83 3.36 9.85 -13.79
C THR A 83 4.80 9.75 -13.30
N GLN A 84 5.35 10.81 -12.69
CA GLN A 84 6.69 10.79 -12.09
C GLN A 84 6.67 10.35 -10.61
N GLN A 85 5.53 10.39 -9.93
CA GLN A 85 5.43 10.12 -8.49
C GLN A 85 5.92 8.72 -8.13
N LEU A 86 5.52 7.70 -8.89
CA LEU A 86 5.90 6.32 -8.56
C LEU A 86 7.42 6.13 -8.53
N ALA A 87 8.16 6.72 -9.48
CA ALA A 87 9.62 6.67 -9.49
C ALA A 87 10.24 7.34 -8.24
N ARG A 88 9.62 8.44 -7.78
CA ARG A 88 10.04 9.17 -6.58
C ARG A 88 9.76 8.40 -5.29
N LEU A 89 8.69 7.61 -5.25
CA LEU A 89 8.28 6.81 -4.08
C LEU A 89 9.05 5.49 -3.96
N ARG A 90 9.61 4.95 -5.04
CA ARG A 90 10.31 3.64 -5.05
C ARG A 90 11.40 3.50 -3.99
N PRO A 91 12.36 4.44 -3.84
CA PRO A 91 13.40 4.30 -2.81
C PRO A 91 12.82 4.25 -1.40
N LEU A 92 11.77 5.03 -1.14
CA LEU A 92 11.06 5.04 0.14
C LEU A 92 10.33 3.71 0.39
N GLY A 93 9.65 3.18 -0.64
CA GLY A 93 9.02 1.86 -0.64
C GLY A 93 10.01 0.75 -0.31
N MET A 94 11.15 0.72 -1.00
CA MET A 94 12.21 -0.28 -0.77
C MET A 94 12.81 -0.18 0.64
N ALA A 95 12.99 1.03 1.17
CA ALA A 95 13.45 1.22 2.55
C ALA A 95 12.42 0.69 3.57
N CYS A 96 11.14 0.97 3.35
CA CYS A 96 10.04 0.45 4.18
C CYS A 96 9.97 -1.09 4.12
N GLU A 97 10.07 -1.68 2.92
CA GLU A 97 10.12 -3.14 2.75
C GLU A 97 11.31 -3.76 3.49
N ASN A 98 12.50 -3.16 3.38
CA ASN A 98 13.68 -3.66 4.10
C ASN A 98 13.52 -3.57 5.62
N HIS A 99 12.87 -2.51 6.13
CA HIS A 99 12.57 -2.42 7.56
C HIS A 99 11.59 -3.51 8.00
N MET A 100 10.54 -3.75 7.22
CA MET A 100 9.59 -4.83 7.43
C MET A 100 10.31 -6.19 7.45
N PHE A 101 11.12 -6.51 6.44
CA PHE A 101 11.87 -7.76 6.37
C PHE A 101 12.79 -7.97 7.57
N ARG A 102 13.49 -6.92 8.03
CA ARG A 102 14.31 -7.02 9.25
C ARG A 102 13.46 -7.35 10.49
N ALA A 103 12.31 -6.70 10.64
CA ALA A 103 11.42 -6.93 11.77
C ALA A 103 10.76 -8.32 11.74
N THR A 104 10.63 -8.93 10.57
CA THR A 104 10.01 -10.25 10.37
C THR A 104 11.00 -11.37 10.15
N GLY A 105 12.31 -11.14 10.30
CA GLY A 105 13.32 -12.18 10.07
C GLY A 105 13.42 -12.65 8.62
N GLY A 106 13.13 -11.76 7.66
CA GLY A 106 13.18 -12.05 6.22
C GLY A 106 11.85 -12.51 5.62
N ILE A 107 10.80 -12.66 6.41
CA ILE A 107 9.49 -13.14 5.96
C ILE A 107 8.71 -12.06 5.22
N ASN A 108 8.20 -12.41 4.05
CA ASN A 108 7.40 -11.54 3.20
C ASN A 108 5.93 -11.50 3.66
N THR A 109 5.59 -10.49 4.47
CA THR A 109 4.22 -10.28 4.98
C THR A 109 3.49 -9.20 4.16
N HIS A 110 3.41 -7.98 4.68
CA HIS A 110 2.65 -6.86 4.14
C HIS A 110 3.31 -6.14 2.94
N LYS A 111 4.13 -6.81 2.13
CA LYS A 111 4.79 -6.15 0.97
C LYS A 111 3.79 -5.54 0.00
N GLY A 112 2.69 -6.24 -0.29
CA GLY A 112 1.59 -5.71 -1.10
C GLY A 112 0.88 -4.50 -0.46
N SER A 113 0.76 -4.51 0.87
CA SER A 113 0.16 -3.41 1.63
C SER A 113 1.08 -2.18 1.68
N ILE A 114 2.41 -2.36 1.76
CA ILE A 114 3.38 -1.26 1.63
C ILE A 114 3.19 -0.55 0.29
N PHE A 115 3.09 -1.32 -0.80
CA PHE A 115 2.84 -0.76 -2.13
C PHE A 115 1.51 0.00 -2.19
N SER A 116 0.41 -0.63 -1.79
CA SER A 116 -0.93 -0.06 -1.97
C SER A 116 -1.20 1.11 -1.01
N LEU A 117 -0.91 0.96 0.28
CA LEU A 117 -1.10 2.02 1.28
C LEU A 117 -0.08 3.14 1.11
N GLY A 118 1.15 2.83 0.71
CA GLY A 118 2.17 3.84 0.40
C GLY A 118 1.72 4.76 -0.74
N LEU A 119 1.13 4.20 -1.81
CA LEU A 119 0.54 4.97 -2.89
C LEU A 119 -0.65 5.83 -2.43
N LEU A 120 -1.58 5.27 -1.65
CA LEU A 120 -2.72 6.03 -1.12
C LEU A 120 -2.28 7.16 -0.18
N CYS A 121 -1.26 6.92 0.65
CA CYS A 121 -0.65 7.96 1.49
C CYS A 121 -0.02 9.07 0.65
N ALA A 122 0.72 8.74 -0.40
CA ALA A 122 1.30 9.74 -1.30
C ALA A 122 0.21 10.51 -2.07
N ALA A 123 -0.83 9.82 -2.56
CA ALA A 123 -1.99 10.44 -3.19
C ALA A 123 -2.66 11.44 -2.24
N PHE A 124 -2.86 11.06 -0.98
CA PHE A 124 -3.42 11.94 0.05
C PHE A 124 -2.59 13.21 0.22
N GLY A 125 -1.29 13.09 0.45
CA GLY A 125 -0.42 14.27 0.64
C GLY A 125 -0.41 15.19 -0.57
N ARG A 126 -0.39 14.62 -1.77
CA ARG A 126 -0.42 15.34 -3.04
C ARG A 126 -1.72 16.11 -3.25
N LEU A 127 -2.86 15.43 -3.08
CA LEU A 127 -4.19 16.05 -3.20
C LEU A 127 -4.40 17.13 -2.13
N GLN A 128 -3.91 16.90 -0.90
CA GLN A 128 -3.94 17.88 0.17
C GLN A 128 -3.17 19.14 -0.20
N ARG A 129 -1.94 19.02 -0.74
CA ARG A 129 -1.16 20.17 -1.20
C ARG A 129 -1.85 20.93 -2.34
N GLN A 130 -2.52 20.20 -3.24
CA GLN A 130 -3.26 20.75 -4.37
C GLN A 130 -4.64 21.31 -3.98
N GLN A 131 -5.03 21.23 -2.70
CA GLN A 131 -6.36 21.63 -2.21
C GLN A 131 -7.51 20.94 -2.96
N ARG A 132 -7.31 19.67 -3.34
CA ARG A 132 -8.31 18.84 -4.02
C ARG A 132 -9.10 18.00 -3.02
N ALA A 133 -10.22 17.44 -3.49
CA ALA A 133 -11.06 16.57 -2.68
C ALA A 133 -10.28 15.37 -2.10
N LEU A 134 -10.53 15.06 -0.82
CA LEU A 134 -9.91 13.97 -0.08
C LEU A 134 -10.95 12.89 0.22
N ASN A 135 -11.39 12.17 -0.83
CA ASN A 135 -12.32 11.05 -0.74
C ASN A 135 -11.75 9.81 -1.46
N ALA A 136 -12.45 8.67 -1.34
CA ALA A 136 -11.97 7.40 -1.87
C ALA A 136 -11.77 7.44 -3.38
N GLU A 137 -12.69 8.07 -4.10
CA GLU A 137 -12.69 8.22 -5.56
C GLU A 137 -11.49 9.05 -6.00
N ALA A 138 -11.25 10.21 -5.38
CA ALA A 138 -10.14 11.10 -5.70
C ALA A 138 -8.78 10.45 -5.42
N LEU A 139 -8.63 9.80 -4.27
CA LEU A 139 -7.40 9.09 -3.89
C LEU A 139 -7.06 7.94 -4.85
N CYS A 140 -8.08 7.18 -5.24
CA CYS A 140 -7.94 6.08 -6.19
C CYS A 140 -7.64 6.59 -7.61
N ALA A 141 -8.29 7.67 -8.05
CA ALA A 141 -8.00 8.30 -9.34
C ALA A 141 -6.58 8.86 -9.41
N GLU A 142 -6.11 9.52 -8.35
CA GLU A 142 -4.73 10.01 -8.27
C GLU A 142 -3.74 8.83 -8.28
N THR A 143 -4.06 7.73 -7.59
CA THR A 143 -3.23 6.52 -7.60
C THR A 143 -3.13 5.90 -8.99
N ALA A 144 -4.24 5.85 -9.74
CA ALA A 144 -4.24 5.41 -11.14
C ALA A 144 -3.32 6.29 -12.00
N ALA A 145 -3.43 7.61 -11.86
CA ALA A 145 -2.59 8.56 -12.59
C ALA A 145 -1.10 8.39 -12.26
N MET A 146 -0.75 8.18 -10.98
CA MET A 146 0.62 7.89 -10.57
C MET A 146 1.17 6.57 -11.13
N CYS A 147 0.29 5.60 -11.37
CA CYS A 147 0.64 4.26 -11.83
C CYS A 147 0.43 4.05 -13.34
N GLN A 148 0.12 5.10 -14.10
CA GLN A 148 -0.12 4.98 -15.54
C GLN A 148 1.08 4.35 -16.28
N GLY A 149 0.82 3.29 -17.04
CA GLY A 149 1.79 2.49 -17.78
C GLY A 149 2.56 1.48 -16.92
N LEU A 150 2.17 1.26 -15.66
CA LEU A 150 2.90 0.38 -14.74
C LEU A 150 2.88 -1.08 -15.18
N VAL A 151 1.70 -1.64 -15.49
CA VAL A 151 1.59 -3.04 -15.92
C VAL A 151 2.36 -3.27 -17.22
N GLU A 152 2.25 -2.34 -18.17
CA GLU A 152 2.97 -2.45 -19.44
C GLU A 152 4.48 -2.49 -19.23
N ARG A 153 5.02 -1.50 -18.51
CA ARG A 153 6.46 -1.39 -18.26
C ARG A 153 7.04 -2.55 -17.47
N GLU A 154 6.32 -3.06 -16.46
CA GLU A 154 6.88 -4.04 -15.50
C GLU A 154 6.46 -5.49 -15.72
N LEU A 155 5.35 -5.75 -16.42
CA LEU A 155 4.85 -7.11 -16.61
C LEU A 155 4.93 -7.59 -18.07
N ARG A 156 4.95 -6.69 -19.06
CA ARG A 156 5.04 -7.09 -20.49
C ARG A 156 6.46 -7.14 -21.04
N HIS A 157 7.35 -6.26 -20.57
CA HIS A 157 8.69 -6.08 -21.16
C HIS A 157 9.85 -6.77 -20.41
N THR A 158 9.59 -7.65 -19.45
CA THR A 158 10.68 -8.29 -18.69
C THR A 158 11.16 -9.57 -19.38
N LYS A 159 12.41 -9.56 -19.89
CA LYS A 159 13.11 -10.78 -20.31
C LYS A 159 13.49 -11.58 -19.07
N GLY A 160 12.70 -12.61 -18.75
CA GLY A 160 12.92 -13.51 -17.62
C GLY A 160 11.81 -13.40 -16.57
N TRP A 161 10.97 -14.43 -16.48
CA TRP A 161 9.86 -14.54 -15.54
C TRP A 161 10.36 -14.91 -14.14
N GLN A 162 10.99 -13.97 -13.43
CA GLN A 162 11.69 -14.28 -12.18
C GLN A 162 10.75 -14.40 -10.97
N THR A 163 9.57 -13.76 -10.99
CA THR A 163 8.64 -13.76 -9.84
C THR A 163 7.35 -14.53 -10.11
N VAL A 164 6.70 -15.02 -9.04
CA VAL A 164 5.38 -15.69 -9.13
C VAL A 164 4.34 -14.78 -9.77
N ALA A 165 4.33 -13.49 -9.42
CA ALA A 165 3.42 -12.51 -10.00
C ALA A 165 3.57 -12.36 -11.52
N GLN A 166 4.80 -12.37 -12.03
CA GLN A 166 5.07 -12.32 -13.47
C GLN A 166 4.60 -13.62 -14.17
N ARG A 167 4.84 -14.79 -13.56
CA ARG A 167 4.36 -16.08 -14.09
C ARG A 167 2.82 -16.13 -14.15
N LEU A 168 2.14 -15.67 -13.11
CA LEU A 168 0.67 -15.58 -13.08
C LEU A 168 0.14 -14.59 -14.12
N PHE A 169 0.82 -13.46 -14.34
CA PHE A 169 0.46 -12.54 -15.41
C PHE A 169 0.64 -13.16 -16.80
N ALA A 170 1.74 -13.90 -17.02
CA ALA A 170 1.98 -14.58 -18.29
C ALA A 170 0.86 -15.58 -18.62
N ALA A 171 0.56 -16.46 -17.66
CA ALA A 171 -0.35 -17.58 -17.82
C ALA A 171 -1.83 -17.17 -17.79
N HIS A 172 -2.21 -16.19 -16.97
CA HIS A 172 -3.60 -15.88 -16.67
C HIS A 172 -3.97 -14.39 -16.81
N LYS A 173 -3.04 -13.54 -17.25
CA LYS A 173 -3.22 -12.07 -17.33
C LYS A 173 -3.58 -11.42 -16.00
N LEU A 174 -3.30 -12.09 -14.88
CA LEU A 174 -3.50 -11.58 -13.53
C LEU A 174 -2.39 -10.57 -13.18
N SER A 175 -2.73 -9.28 -13.24
CA SER A 175 -1.80 -8.15 -13.03
C SER A 175 -1.52 -7.85 -11.55
N GLY A 176 -2.26 -8.48 -10.63
CA GLY A 176 -2.07 -8.39 -9.19
C GLY A 176 -2.15 -6.95 -8.65
N ALA A 177 -1.39 -6.66 -7.60
CA ALA A 177 -1.37 -5.35 -6.95
C ALA A 177 -1.05 -4.19 -7.91
N ARG A 178 -0.22 -4.43 -8.94
CA ARG A 178 0.13 -3.42 -9.95
C ARG A 178 -1.06 -3.00 -10.78
N GLY A 179 -1.80 -3.98 -11.31
CA GLY A 179 -3.01 -3.69 -12.07
C GLY A 179 -4.13 -3.11 -11.20
N ALA A 180 -4.23 -3.55 -9.94
CA ALA A 180 -5.13 -2.93 -8.98
C ALA A 180 -4.82 -1.44 -8.84
N ALA A 181 -3.55 -1.06 -8.59
CA ALA A 181 -3.16 0.34 -8.47
C ALA A 181 -3.32 1.14 -9.77
N GLU A 182 -2.88 0.61 -10.91
CA GLU A 182 -3.02 1.29 -12.22
C GLU A 182 -4.49 1.51 -12.62
N SER A 183 -5.37 0.58 -12.24
CA SER A 183 -6.81 0.76 -12.45
C SER A 183 -7.46 1.80 -11.53
N GLY A 184 -6.75 2.22 -10.46
CA GLY A 184 -7.33 3.01 -9.37
C GLY A 184 -8.20 2.18 -8.44
N PHE A 185 -7.78 0.96 -8.11
CA PHE A 185 -8.48 0.05 -7.21
C PHE A 185 -9.98 -0.09 -7.51
N ARG A 186 -10.36 -0.26 -8.79
CA ARG A 186 -11.78 -0.25 -9.21
C ARG A 186 -12.66 -1.24 -8.47
N LEU A 187 -12.14 -2.43 -8.16
CA LEU A 187 -12.86 -3.45 -7.37
C LEU A 187 -13.13 -2.99 -5.93
N VAL A 188 -12.27 -2.15 -5.36
CA VAL A 188 -12.47 -1.58 -4.03
C VAL A 188 -13.57 -0.52 -4.11
N VAL A 189 -13.40 0.50 -4.95
CA VAL A 189 -14.35 1.63 -5.02
C VAL A 189 -15.72 1.21 -5.55
N GLY A 190 -15.77 0.34 -6.56
CA GLY A 190 -17.00 -0.12 -7.19
C GLY A 190 -17.62 -1.38 -6.58
N GLY A 191 -16.96 -2.04 -5.63
CA GLY A 191 -17.41 -3.33 -5.10
C GLY A 191 -17.28 -3.43 -3.59
N ALA A 192 -16.04 -3.60 -3.10
CA ALA A 192 -15.81 -3.90 -1.69
C ALA A 192 -16.22 -2.77 -0.74
N LEU A 193 -15.93 -1.50 -1.08
CA LEU A 193 -16.23 -0.35 -0.23
C LEU A 193 -17.75 -0.08 -0.10
N PRO A 194 -18.55 -0.08 -1.19
CA PRO A 194 -20.00 -0.01 -1.09
C PRO A 194 -20.59 -1.12 -0.23
N LEU A 195 -20.14 -2.37 -0.44
CA LEU A 195 -20.61 -3.51 0.34
C LEU A 195 -20.26 -3.35 1.82
N TYR A 196 -19.02 -2.96 2.13
CA TYR A 196 -18.57 -2.70 3.49
C TYR A 196 -19.43 -1.64 4.19
N ARG A 197 -19.68 -0.50 3.53
CA ARG A 197 -20.54 0.56 4.06
C ARG A 197 -21.98 0.07 4.30
N GLN A 198 -22.52 -0.72 3.38
CA GLN A 198 -23.85 -1.33 3.55
C GLN A 198 -23.89 -2.23 4.79
N ARG A 199 -22.85 -3.02 5.04
CA ARG A 199 -22.78 -3.90 6.22
C ARG A 199 -22.65 -3.11 7.52
N LEU A 200 -21.83 -2.06 7.55
CA LEU A 200 -21.76 -1.15 8.70
C LEU A 200 -23.13 -0.51 9.01
N MET A 201 -23.85 -0.04 7.99
CA MET A 201 -25.19 0.52 8.17
C MET A 201 -26.21 -0.49 8.68
N ALA A 202 -25.98 -1.78 8.42
CA ALA A 202 -26.79 -2.88 8.94
C ALA A 202 -26.33 -3.38 10.33
N GLY A 203 -25.37 -2.69 10.97
CA GLY A 203 -24.92 -3.00 12.33
C GLY A 203 -23.90 -4.13 12.44
N TYR A 204 -23.26 -4.52 11.34
CA TYR A 204 -22.13 -5.46 11.36
C TYR A 204 -20.84 -4.70 11.65
N ASP A 205 -19.98 -5.27 12.49
CA ASP A 205 -18.64 -4.77 12.83
C ASP A 205 -17.54 -5.40 11.95
#